data_AF-A0A7X8XZC8-F1
#
_entry.id   AF-A0A7X8XZC8-F1
#
_cell.length_a   1.000
_cell.length_b   1.000
_cell.length_c   1.000
_cell.angle_alpha   90.00
_cell.angle_beta   90.00
_cell.angle_gamma   90.00
#
_symmetry.space_group_name_H-M   'P 1'
#
loop_
_entity.id
_entity.type
_entity.pdbx_description
1 polymer ?
#
loop_
_entity_poly.entity_id
_entity_poly.type
_entity_poly.pdbx_seq_one_letter_code
_entity_poly.pdbx_strand_id
1 'polypeptide(L)'
;MLKYILSFFVILILFVSVIIYFSFNSLELVPHPEKYEIDSYLPKGIVFIPDTTISGISLFSINSFKNTLDRHKINPNIDGNIKDSVFTFSNIDGGQILKLYRYQGQAKNQFSEFEISDDNSIINEVTLKTNNNEFITENGIKLKMTIGQIKAIKGEPEILNIDESKTKFTYILDDSINNEFLKNHDIPLYYSEYSFTNGYLTKFKFGTLYQ
;
A
#
# COMPACT_ATOMS: atom_id res chain seq x y z
N MET A 1 -42.05 44.03 31.03
CA MET A 1 -41.06 44.20 29.95
C MET A 1 -39.67 43.65 30.31
N LEU A 2 -39.05 44.07 31.42
CA LEU A 2 -37.66 43.71 31.74
C LEU A 2 -37.39 42.18 31.81
N LYS A 3 -38.32 41.38 32.33
CA LYS A 3 -38.22 39.91 32.37
C LYS A 3 -38.15 39.25 30.99
N TYR A 4 -38.85 39.80 30.00
CA TYR A 4 -38.86 39.25 28.63
C TYR A 4 -37.58 39.59 27.89
N ILE A 5 -37.01 40.78 28.14
CA ILE A 5 -35.72 41.20 27.60
C ILE A 5 -34.60 40.29 28.13
N LEU A 6 -34.61 39.99 29.44
CA LEU A 6 -33.60 39.11 30.04
C LEU A 6 -33.70 37.68 29.51
N SER A 7 -34.92 37.14 29.36
CA SER A 7 -35.14 35.80 28.81
C SER A 7 -34.65 35.69 27.36
N PHE A 8 -34.90 36.70 26.54
CA PHE A 8 -34.42 36.73 25.15
C PHE A 8 -32.88 36.72 25.06
N PHE A 9 -32.21 37.47 25.92
CA PHE A 9 -30.73 37.48 25.96
C PHE A 9 -30.13 36.13 26.36
N VAL A 10 -30.74 35.42 27.32
CA VAL A 10 -30.26 34.09 27.73
C VAL A 10 -30.41 33.08 26.59
N ILE A 11 -31.54 33.10 25.87
CA ILE A 11 -31.77 32.21 24.71
C ILE A 11 -30.78 32.54 23.58
N LEU A 12 -30.53 33.82 23.32
CA LEU A 12 -29.57 34.24 22.29
C LEU A 12 -28.14 33.77 22.61
N ILE A 13 -27.71 33.88 23.88
CA ILE A 13 -26.38 33.41 24.32
C ILE A 13 -26.27 31.89 24.14
N LEU A 14 -27.31 31.13 24.53
CA LEU A 14 -27.33 29.69 24.33
C LEU A 14 -27.26 29.33 22.83
N PHE A 15 -28.01 30.02 21.98
CA PHE A 15 -28.01 29.77 20.54
C PHE A 15 -26.65 30.08 19.91
N VAL A 16 -26.02 31.20 20.30
CA VAL A 16 -24.67 31.56 19.85
C VAL A 16 -23.64 30.55 20.35
N SER A 17 -23.75 30.06 21.59
CA SER A 17 -22.84 29.04 22.12
C SER A 17 -22.96 27.70 21.38
N VAL A 18 -24.16 27.31 20.94
CA VAL A 18 -24.39 26.12 20.12
C VAL A 18 -23.79 26.30 18.73
N ILE A 19 -23.97 27.47 18.10
CA ILE A 19 -23.35 27.77 16.79
C ILE A 19 -21.83 27.77 16.90
N ILE A 20 -21.26 28.37 17.94
CA ILE A 20 -19.81 28.37 18.19
C ILE A 20 -19.32 26.94 18.44
N TYR A 21 -20.03 26.14 19.24
CA TYR A 21 -19.69 24.74 19.48
C TYR A 21 -19.72 23.91 18.19
N PHE A 22 -20.74 24.07 17.35
CA PHE A 22 -20.79 23.42 16.04
C PHE A 22 -19.71 23.94 15.09
N SER A 23 -19.41 25.24 15.09
CA SER A 23 -18.38 25.84 14.25
C SER A 23 -16.97 25.40 14.65
N PHE A 24 -16.71 25.21 15.94
CA PHE A 24 -15.43 24.68 16.44
C PHE A 24 -15.30 23.18 16.17
N ASN A 25 -16.40 22.42 16.28
CA ASN A 25 -16.39 20.99 15.98
C ASN A 25 -16.50 20.66 14.48
N SER A 26 -16.79 21.64 13.62
CA SER A 26 -16.80 21.47 12.15
C SER A 26 -15.45 21.75 11.48
N LEU A 27 -14.41 22.08 12.26
CA LEU A 27 -13.05 22.24 11.75
C LEU A 27 -12.26 20.94 11.97
N GLU A 28 -12.13 20.20 10.86
CA GLU A 28 -11.41 18.92 10.66
C GLU A 28 -12.19 17.62 10.89
N LEU A 29 -13.09 17.32 9.95
CA LEU A 29 -13.73 16.01 9.79
C LEU A 29 -12.87 14.97 9.07
N VAL A 30 -11.66 15.33 8.64
CA VAL A 30 -10.67 14.41 8.07
C VAL A 30 -9.34 14.71 8.73
N PRO A 31 -8.72 13.77 9.47
CA PRO A 31 -7.31 13.91 9.79
C PRO A 31 -6.59 13.94 8.44
N HIS A 32 -6.03 15.08 8.06
CA HIS A 32 -5.01 15.16 7.03
C HIS A 32 -3.71 14.73 7.72
N PRO A 33 -3.26 13.46 7.64
CA PRO A 33 -1.98 13.07 8.26
C PRO A 33 -0.80 13.88 7.70
N GLU A 34 -0.95 14.39 6.47
CA GLU A 34 -0.04 15.35 5.82
C GLU A 34 0.06 16.71 6.52
N LYS A 35 -0.83 17.02 7.47
CA LYS A 35 -0.81 18.26 8.29
C LYS A 35 -0.23 18.04 9.69
N TYR A 36 -0.13 16.79 10.17
CA TYR A 36 0.13 16.51 11.59
C TYR A 36 1.36 15.64 11.90
N GLU A 37 1.95 14.97 10.90
CA GLU A 37 3.32 14.49 11.04
C GLU A 37 4.24 15.40 10.25
N ILE A 38 5.08 16.16 10.96
CA ILE A 38 6.32 16.68 10.40
C ILE A 38 7.21 15.45 10.18
N ASP A 39 6.86 14.63 9.20
CA ASP A 39 7.77 13.65 8.65
C ASP A 39 8.93 14.45 8.09
N SER A 40 10.14 14.05 8.43
CA SER A 40 11.43 14.66 8.09
C SER A 40 11.76 14.64 6.58
N TYR A 41 10.73 14.77 5.74
CA TYR A 41 10.82 14.82 4.31
C TYR A 41 11.53 16.09 3.86
N LEU A 42 12.79 15.93 3.49
CA LEU A 42 13.57 16.95 2.79
C LEU A 42 13.62 16.55 1.31
N PRO A 43 12.85 17.22 0.42
CA PRO A 43 12.82 16.90 -1.01
C PRO A 43 14.15 17.30 -1.66
N LYS A 44 15.17 16.44 -1.59
CA LYS A 44 16.36 16.63 -2.44
C LYS A 44 17.05 15.32 -2.78
N GLY A 45 16.94 14.94 -4.06
CA GLY A 45 17.87 14.02 -4.72
C GLY A 45 17.62 12.52 -4.56
N ILE A 46 16.46 12.10 -4.03
CA ILE A 46 16.12 10.67 -4.00
C ILE A 46 15.71 10.23 -5.40
N VAL A 47 16.53 9.38 -6.01
CA VAL A 47 16.21 8.65 -7.23
C VAL A 47 15.39 7.42 -6.84
N PHE A 48 14.30 7.16 -7.56
CA PHE A 48 13.45 6.00 -7.32
C PHE A 48 14.25 4.70 -7.46
N ILE A 49 14.23 3.87 -6.41
CA ILE A 49 14.83 2.52 -6.41
C ILE A 49 13.70 1.49 -6.37
N PRO A 50 13.62 0.56 -7.34
CA PRO A 50 12.56 -0.45 -7.40
C PRO A 50 12.68 -1.46 -6.26
N ASP A 51 11.53 -1.94 -5.76
CA ASP A 51 11.49 -3.17 -4.95
C ASP A 51 11.34 -4.40 -5.87
N THR A 52 12.00 -5.47 -5.49
CA THR A 52 12.05 -6.72 -6.24
C THR A 52 11.70 -7.91 -5.37
N THR A 53 11.60 -7.70 -4.06
CA THR A 53 11.42 -8.75 -3.06
C THR A 53 10.34 -8.37 -2.06
N ILE A 54 9.54 -9.36 -1.65
CA ILE A 54 8.59 -9.23 -0.55
C ILE A 54 8.75 -10.44 0.37
N SER A 55 9.08 -10.19 1.64
CA SER A 55 9.17 -11.23 2.68
C SER A 55 10.00 -12.46 2.28
N GLY A 56 11.07 -12.26 1.50
CA GLY A 56 11.98 -13.30 1.03
C GLY A 56 11.64 -13.92 -0.34
N ILE A 57 10.54 -13.52 -0.98
CA ILE A 57 10.16 -13.94 -2.34
C ILE A 57 10.56 -12.84 -3.32
N SER A 58 11.32 -13.18 -4.37
CA SER A 58 11.84 -12.22 -5.35
C SER A 58 11.25 -12.44 -6.75
N LEU A 59 10.93 -11.35 -7.45
CA LEU A 59 10.41 -11.34 -8.82
C LEU A 59 11.30 -12.14 -9.79
N PHE A 60 12.62 -12.04 -9.62
CA PHE A 60 13.60 -12.59 -10.57
C PHE A 60 14.22 -13.92 -10.11
N SER A 61 13.68 -14.56 -9.07
CA SER A 61 14.26 -15.78 -8.50
C SER A 61 13.23 -16.89 -8.29
N ILE A 62 13.32 -17.92 -9.14
CA ILE A 62 12.50 -19.14 -9.06
C ILE A 62 12.69 -19.86 -7.72
N ASN A 63 13.90 -19.78 -7.14
CA ASN A 63 14.24 -20.49 -5.90
C ASN A 63 13.78 -19.75 -4.63
N SER A 64 13.57 -18.43 -4.71
CA SER A 64 13.17 -17.61 -3.56
C SER A 64 11.86 -18.08 -2.94
N PHE A 65 10.92 -18.48 -3.79
CA PHE A 65 9.62 -18.99 -3.38
C PHE A 65 9.73 -20.32 -2.65
N LYS A 66 10.49 -21.28 -3.19
CA LYS A 66 10.70 -22.59 -2.55
C LYS A 66 11.32 -22.42 -1.16
N ASN A 67 12.37 -21.61 -1.06
CA ASN A 67 13.03 -21.32 0.21
C ASN A 67 12.06 -20.68 1.22
N THR A 68 11.14 -19.84 0.73
CA THR A 68 10.11 -19.22 1.56
C THR A 68 9.09 -20.24 2.05
N LEU A 69 8.61 -21.14 1.19
CA LEU A 69 7.71 -22.22 1.60
C LEU A 69 8.35 -23.11 2.66
N ASP A 70 9.60 -23.54 2.44
CA ASP A 70 10.36 -24.39 3.36
C ASP A 70 10.57 -23.71 4.73
N ARG A 71 11.01 -22.44 4.71
CA ARG A 71 11.22 -21.64 5.93
C ARG A 71 9.94 -21.49 6.75
N HIS A 72 8.82 -21.25 6.08
CA HIS A 72 7.52 -21.05 6.72
C HIS A 72 6.77 -22.37 6.95
N LYS A 73 7.36 -23.51 6.58
CA LYS A 73 6.75 -24.84 6.66
C LYS A 73 5.36 -24.88 6.00
N ILE A 74 5.21 -24.13 4.91
CA ILE A 74 3.97 -24.09 4.14
C ILE A 74 3.96 -25.32 3.26
N ASN A 75 3.00 -26.22 3.49
CA ASN A 75 2.74 -27.34 2.59
C ASN A 75 1.54 -26.97 1.71
N PRO A 76 1.75 -26.39 0.52
CA PRO A 76 0.64 -26.16 -0.39
C PRO A 76 0.02 -27.51 -0.70
N ASN A 77 -1.29 -27.65 -0.51
CA ASN A 77 -2.02 -28.81 -1.02
C ASN A 77 -2.08 -28.63 -2.56
N ILE A 78 -1.00 -28.99 -3.26
CA ILE A 78 -0.80 -28.71 -4.70
C ILE A 78 -1.79 -29.52 -5.58
N ASP A 79 -2.56 -30.45 -5.00
CA ASP A 79 -3.58 -31.23 -5.73
C ASP A 79 -4.91 -30.49 -5.95
N GLY A 80 -5.06 -29.28 -5.38
CA GLY A 80 -6.17 -28.40 -5.70
C GLY A 80 -5.85 -27.58 -6.93
N ASN A 81 -6.62 -27.76 -8.00
CA ASN A 81 -6.71 -26.95 -9.21
C ASN A 81 -6.37 -25.46 -8.95
N ILE A 82 -5.09 -25.06 -9.00
CA ILE A 82 -4.66 -23.65 -8.99
C ILE A 82 -5.05 -23.14 -10.36
N LYS A 83 -6.31 -22.72 -10.47
CA LYS A 83 -6.94 -22.39 -11.74
C LYS A 83 -6.37 -21.11 -12.34
N ASP A 84 -5.65 -20.32 -11.55
CA ASP A 84 -5.26 -18.97 -11.94
C ASP A 84 -3.79 -18.70 -11.67
N SER A 85 -3.25 -17.83 -12.51
CA SER A 85 -1.94 -17.19 -12.50
C SER A 85 -1.53 -16.49 -11.18
N VAL A 86 -2.17 -16.79 -10.05
CA VAL A 86 -2.05 -16.06 -8.79
C VAL A 86 -1.95 -17.01 -7.60
N PHE A 87 -0.93 -16.83 -6.77
CA PHE A 87 -0.85 -17.45 -5.45
C PHE A 87 -1.23 -16.44 -4.38
N THR A 88 -2.06 -16.84 -3.41
CA THR A 88 -2.56 -15.94 -2.36
C THR A 88 -2.11 -16.43 -0.99
N PHE A 89 -1.53 -15.52 -0.22
CA PHE A 89 -1.01 -15.76 1.12
C PHE A 89 -1.63 -14.80 2.12
N SER A 90 -1.85 -15.25 3.35
CA SER A 90 -2.18 -14.39 4.48
C SER A 90 -1.03 -14.31 5.49
N ASN A 91 -0.93 -13.18 6.18
CA ASN A 91 -0.07 -13.07 7.36
C ASN A 91 -0.68 -13.84 8.54
N ILE A 92 0.06 -13.92 9.65
CA ILE A 92 -0.32 -14.74 10.82
C ILE A 92 -1.70 -14.38 11.40
N ASP A 93 -2.07 -13.11 11.38
CA ASP A 93 -3.33 -12.62 11.94
C ASP A 93 -4.46 -12.56 10.89
N GLY A 94 -4.16 -12.89 9.63
CA GLY A 94 -5.13 -12.79 8.53
C GLY A 94 -5.54 -11.36 8.19
N GLY A 95 -4.79 -10.36 8.66
CA GLY A 95 -5.04 -8.94 8.44
C GLY A 95 -4.40 -8.37 7.17
N GLN A 96 -3.53 -9.14 6.51
CA GLN A 96 -2.85 -8.77 5.28
C GLN A 96 -2.88 -9.94 4.30
N ILE A 97 -3.05 -9.60 3.02
CA ILE A 97 -3.02 -10.53 1.90
C ILE A 97 -1.86 -10.17 0.98
N LEU A 98 -1.08 -11.18 0.60
CA LEU A 98 -0.04 -11.11 -0.42
C LEU A 98 -0.46 -11.98 -1.60
N LYS A 99 -0.58 -11.39 -2.78
CA LYS A 99 -0.80 -12.09 -4.04
C LYS A 99 0.47 -12.07 -4.88
N LEU A 100 0.81 -13.22 -5.45
CA LEU A 100 1.94 -13.39 -6.36
C LEU A 100 1.41 -13.75 -7.74
N TYR A 101 1.63 -12.87 -8.72
CA TYR A 101 1.13 -13.03 -10.07
C TYR A 101 2.22 -13.60 -10.99
N ARG A 102 1.80 -14.51 -11.86
CA ARG A 102 2.62 -15.14 -12.89
C ARG A 102 1.93 -15.02 -14.24
N TYR A 103 2.59 -14.43 -15.22
CA TYR A 103 2.04 -14.37 -16.58
C TYR A 103 2.12 -15.72 -17.30
N GLN A 104 1.29 -15.90 -18.32
CA GLN A 104 1.33 -17.10 -19.17
C GLN A 104 2.71 -17.23 -19.82
N GLY A 105 3.22 -18.45 -19.93
CA GLY A 105 4.55 -18.73 -20.51
C GLY A 105 5.72 -18.68 -19.51
N GLN A 106 5.52 -18.17 -18.29
CA GLN A 106 6.58 -18.15 -17.28
C GLN A 106 6.79 -19.50 -16.59
N ALA A 107 8.02 -19.72 -16.12
CA ALA A 107 8.38 -20.93 -15.39
C ALA A 107 7.55 -21.09 -14.10
N LYS A 108 7.45 -22.32 -13.59
CA LYS A 108 6.83 -22.58 -12.29
C LYS A 108 7.58 -21.79 -11.21
N ASN A 109 6.84 -21.10 -10.34
CA ASN A 109 7.37 -20.24 -9.26
C ASN A 109 8.15 -19.00 -9.72
N GLN A 110 8.08 -18.63 -10.99
CA GLN A 110 8.51 -17.33 -11.48
C GLN A 110 7.33 -16.36 -11.38
N PHE A 111 7.52 -15.21 -10.72
CA PHE A 111 6.47 -14.23 -10.48
C PHE A 111 6.87 -12.90 -11.09
N SER A 112 5.93 -12.21 -11.71
CA SER A 112 6.18 -10.91 -12.34
C SER A 112 5.69 -9.75 -11.51
N GLU A 113 4.84 -10.01 -10.53
CA GLU A 113 4.19 -8.95 -9.79
C GLU A 113 3.71 -9.44 -8.43
N PHE A 114 3.81 -8.55 -7.45
CA PHE A 114 3.30 -8.75 -6.10
C PHE A 114 2.26 -7.68 -5.78
N GLU A 115 1.19 -8.07 -5.10
CA GLU A 115 0.18 -7.17 -4.56
C GLU A 115 -0.02 -7.47 -3.08
N ILE A 116 0.00 -6.43 -2.25
CA ILE A 116 -0.24 -6.51 -0.82
C ILE A 116 -1.42 -5.61 -0.48
N SER A 117 -2.39 -6.11 0.29
CA SER A 117 -3.54 -5.34 0.76
C SER A 117 -4.00 -5.77 2.15
N ASP A 118 -4.68 -4.87 2.87
CA ASP A 118 -5.44 -5.18 4.10
C ASP A 118 -6.89 -5.60 3.85
N ASP A 119 -7.30 -5.65 2.56
CA ASP A 119 -8.60 -6.15 2.15
C ASP A 119 -8.68 -7.68 2.28
N ASN A 120 -9.29 -8.12 3.37
CA ASN A 120 -9.49 -9.52 3.71
C ASN A 120 -10.75 -10.14 3.09
N SER A 121 -11.49 -9.39 2.25
CA SER A 121 -12.68 -9.91 1.56
C SER A 121 -12.40 -11.09 0.62
N ILE A 122 -11.11 -11.32 0.32
CA ILE A 122 -10.62 -12.31 -0.64
C ILE A 122 -10.06 -13.57 0.06
N ILE A 123 -10.07 -13.63 1.40
CA ILE A 123 -9.64 -14.85 2.12
C ILE A 123 -10.64 -15.97 1.84
N ASN A 124 -10.22 -16.97 1.07
CA ASN A 124 -10.97 -18.18 0.79
C ASN A 124 -10.14 -19.42 1.15
N GLU A 125 -10.70 -20.62 0.97
CA GLU A 125 -10.04 -21.90 1.30
C GLU A 125 -8.70 -22.13 0.57
N VAL A 126 -8.40 -21.37 -0.48
CA VAL A 126 -7.17 -21.48 -1.29
C VAL A 126 -6.05 -20.56 -0.76
N THR A 127 -6.34 -19.67 0.20
CA THR A 127 -5.34 -18.78 0.80
C THR A 127 -4.41 -19.54 1.74
N LEU A 128 -3.11 -19.48 1.45
CA LEU A 128 -2.08 -20.13 2.26
C LEU A 128 -1.63 -19.24 3.42
N LYS A 129 -1.65 -19.75 4.65
CA LYS A 129 -1.19 -19.00 5.81
C LYS A 129 0.34 -19.04 5.93
N THR A 130 0.95 -17.88 6.17
CA THR A 130 2.40 -17.75 6.43
C THR A 130 2.69 -17.58 7.92
N ASN A 131 3.97 -17.68 8.32
CA ASN A 131 4.43 -17.29 9.67
C ASN A 131 4.93 -15.85 9.72
N ASN A 132 4.65 -15.02 8.70
CA ASN A 132 5.00 -13.61 8.72
C ASN A 132 3.96 -12.83 9.52
N ASN A 133 4.42 -11.92 10.39
CA ASN A 133 3.54 -10.98 11.06
C ASN A 133 3.06 -9.88 10.09
N GLU A 134 3.95 -9.43 9.23
CA GLU A 134 3.69 -8.41 8.21
C GLU A 134 4.43 -8.77 6.92
N PHE A 135 3.89 -8.34 5.78
CA PHE A 135 4.61 -8.38 4.50
C PHE A 135 5.41 -7.09 4.29
N ILE A 136 6.72 -7.23 4.13
CA ILE A 136 7.66 -6.10 4.03
C ILE A 136 8.58 -6.28 2.81
N THR A 137 8.82 -5.20 2.05
CA THR A 137 9.77 -5.20 0.92
C THR A 137 11.22 -5.12 1.39
N GLU A 138 12.19 -5.30 0.50
CA GLU A 138 13.60 -5.14 0.87
C GLU A 138 13.96 -3.72 1.32
N ASN A 139 13.25 -2.70 0.83
CA ASN A 139 13.43 -1.31 1.24
C ASN A 139 12.56 -0.92 2.45
N GLY A 140 11.88 -1.88 3.08
CA GLY A 140 11.10 -1.65 4.30
C GLY A 140 9.67 -1.17 4.07
N ILE A 141 9.16 -1.19 2.84
CA ILE A 141 7.77 -0.79 2.57
C ILE A 141 6.80 -1.83 3.10
N LYS A 142 5.79 -1.37 3.84
CA LYS A 142 4.71 -2.19 4.40
C LYS A 142 3.43 -1.38 4.58
N LEU A 143 2.30 -2.07 4.77
CA LEU A 143 1.02 -1.41 5.02
C LEU A 143 1.07 -0.51 6.26
N LYS A 144 0.13 0.44 6.32
CA LYS A 144 -0.03 1.47 7.35
C LYS A 144 1.10 2.50 7.41
N MET A 145 2.00 2.51 6.43
CA MET A 145 2.95 3.62 6.27
C MET A 145 2.25 4.89 5.78
N THR A 146 2.74 6.06 6.21
CA THR A 146 2.22 7.35 5.77
C THR A 146 2.73 7.71 4.37
N ILE A 147 2.07 8.69 3.74
CA ILE A 147 2.55 9.32 2.50
C ILE A 147 4.01 9.80 2.65
N GLY A 148 4.33 10.47 3.76
CA GLY A 148 5.67 11.00 4.02
C GLY A 148 6.73 9.91 4.09
N GLN A 149 6.44 8.81 4.78
CA GLN A 149 7.31 7.64 4.85
C GLN A 149 7.56 6.99 3.47
N ILE A 150 6.54 6.88 2.63
CA ILE A 150 6.71 6.34 1.27
C ILE A 150 7.58 7.27 0.42
N LYS A 151 7.32 8.58 0.45
CA LYS A 151 8.15 9.56 -0.27
C LYS A 151 9.59 9.62 0.24
N ALA A 152 9.82 9.38 1.53
CA ALA A 152 11.16 9.32 2.10
C ALA A 152 11.98 8.11 1.59
N ILE A 153 11.31 7.02 1.19
CA ILE A 153 11.98 5.82 0.65
C ILE A 153 12.06 5.86 -0.88
N LYS A 154 10.99 6.33 -1.55
CA LYS A 154 10.84 6.22 -3.00
C LYS A 154 11.05 7.54 -3.77
N GLY A 155 11.13 8.66 -3.07
CA GLY A 155 11.12 9.98 -3.70
C GLY A 155 9.71 10.39 -4.15
N GLU A 156 9.65 11.42 -4.99
CA GLU A 156 8.38 11.90 -5.54
C GLU A 156 7.84 10.94 -6.62
N PRO A 157 6.53 10.65 -6.65
CA PRO A 157 5.94 9.79 -7.67
C PRO A 157 5.85 10.51 -9.00
N GLU A 158 5.83 9.73 -10.08
CA GLU A 158 5.66 10.25 -11.43
C GLU A 158 4.19 10.60 -11.72
N ILE A 159 3.27 9.78 -11.18
CA ILE A 159 1.82 10.02 -11.28
C ILE A 159 1.23 10.09 -9.87
N LEU A 160 0.45 11.15 -9.65
CA LEU A 160 -0.26 11.42 -8.40
C LEU A 160 -1.75 11.58 -8.69
N ASN A 161 -2.56 10.67 -8.16
CA ASN A 161 -4.03 10.76 -8.21
C ASN A 161 -4.57 11.00 -6.79
N ILE A 162 -5.37 12.04 -6.61
CA ILE A 162 -5.98 12.40 -5.32
C ILE A 162 -7.50 12.49 -5.50
N ASP A 163 -8.21 11.79 -4.63
CA ASP A 163 -9.66 11.81 -4.41
C ASP A 163 -9.90 11.98 -2.90
N GLU A 164 -11.07 12.46 -2.48
CA GLU A 164 -11.36 13.00 -1.13
C GLU A 164 -10.70 12.24 0.03
N SER A 165 -10.75 10.90 0.01
CA SER A 165 -10.14 10.02 1.02
C SER A 165 -9.09 9.06 0.48
N LYS A 166 -8.77 9.14 -0.82
CA LYS A 166 -7.92 8.17 -1.52
C LYS A 166 -6.80 8.87 -2.27
N THR A 167 -5.58 8.39 -2.08
CA THR A 167 -4.42 8.86 -2.84
C THR A 167 -3.76 7.67 -3.51
N LYS A 168 -3.27 7.85 -4.74
CA LYS A 168 -2.47 6.83 -5.43
C LYS A 168 -1.19 7.44 -5.97
N PHE A 169 -0.07 6.84 -5.60
CA PHE A 169 1.25 7.12 -6.18
C PHE A 169 1.60 6.04 -7.18
N THR A 170 2.09 6.44 -8.35
CA THR A 170 2.68 5.52 -9.32
C THR A 170 4.08 5.98 -9.67
N TYR A 171 5.01 5.02 -9.63
CA TYR A 171 6.39 5.15 -10.06
C TYR A 171 6.59 4.23 -11.26
N ILE A 172 7.21 4.72 -12.33
CA ILE A 172 7.47 3.96 -13.55
C ILE A 172 8.97 4.03 -13.85
N LEU A 173 9.52 2.90 -14.27
CA LEU A 173 10.82 2.84 -14.93
C LEU A 173 10.59 2.19 -16.29
N ASP A 174 10.92 2.92 -17.35
CA ASP A 174 10.89 2.42 -18.72
C ASP A 174 12.29 2.47 -19.35
N ASP A 175 12.43 1.81 -20.50
CA ASP A 175 13.67 1.68 -21.25
C ASP A 175 14.06 2.96 -22.04
N SER A 176 13.21 3.99 -22.01
CA SER A 176 13.45 5.25 -22.72
C SER A 176 14.67 6.00 -22.19
N ILE A 177 14.98 5.79 -20.91
CA ILE A 177 16.19 6.23 -20.24
C ILE A 177 16.98 4.96 -19.97
N ASN A 178 18.21 4.87 -20.50
CA ASN A 178 19.13 3.73 -20.38
C ASN A 178 19.30 3.25 -18.92
N ASN A 179 18.34 2.47 -18.42
CA ASN A 179 18.22 2.11 -17.03
C ASN A 179 18.90 0.76 -16.80
N GLU A 180 20.01 0.79 -16.06
CA GLU A 180 20.83 -0.38 -15.80
C GLU A 180 20.03 -1.50 -15.12
N PHE A 181 19.06 -1.15 -14.25
CA PHE A 181 18.19 -2.12 -13.60
C PHE A 181 17.34 -2.90 -14.62
N LEU A 182 16.68 -2.20 -15.55
CA LEU A 182 15.84 -2.84 -16.56
C LEU A 182 16.66 -3.75 -17.47
N LYS A 183 17.85 -3.29 -17.87
CA LYS A 183 18.78 -4.07 -18.71
C LYS A 183 19.33 -5.31 -18.01
N ASN A 184 19.71 -5.19 -16.75
CA ASN A 184 20.23 -6.30 -15.96
C ASN A 184 19.20 -7.40 -15.73
N HIS A 185 17.92 -7.06 -15.82
CA HIS A 185 16.81 -7.99 -15.65
C HIS A 185 16.08 -8.36 -16.95
N ASP A 186 16.51 -7.82 -18.10
CA ASP A 186 15.89 -8.03 -19.42
C ASP A 186 14.37 -7.77 -19.41
N ILE A 187 13.96 -6.64 -18.82
CA ILE A 187 12.57 -6.22 -18.70
C ILE A 187 12.33 -4.86 -19.38
N PRO A 188 11.20 -4.66 -20.07
CA PRO A 188 10.94 -3.40 -20.77
C PRO A 188 10.41 -2.32 -19.82
N LEU A 189 9.69 -2.71 -18.78
CA LEU A 189 9.04 -1.79 -17.86
C LEU A 189 8.91 -2.39 -16.47
N TYR A 190 9.22 -1.57 -15.47
CA TYR A 190 8.93 -1.81 -14.08
C TYR A 190 8.02 -0.73 -13.52
N TYR A 191 7.15 -1.08 -12.59
CA TYR A 191 6.30 -0.11 -11.91
C TYR A 191 6.06 -0.44 -10.44
N SER A 192 5.70 0.59 -9.68
CA SER A 192 5.19 0.47 -8.31
C SER A 192 4.01 1.40 -8.10
N GLU A 193 2.96 0.87 -7.48
CA GLU A 193 1.75 1.59 -7.11
C GLU A 193 1.52 1.52 -5.61
N TYR A 194 1.21 2.66 -5.00
CA TYR A 194 0.91 2.78 -3.58
C TYR A 194 -0.43 3.48 -3.42
N SER A 195 -1.40 2.80 -2.82
CA SER A 195 -2.76 3.30 -2.60
C SER A 195 -2.97 3.58 -1.11
N PHE A 196 -3.36 4.82 -0.82
CA PHE A 196 -3.58 5.31 0.53
C PHE A 196 -5.06 5.54 0.76
N THR A 197 -5.52 5.26 1.98
CA THR A 197 -6.85 5.65 2.46
C THR A 197 -6.69 6.37 3.78
N ASN A 198 -7.28 7.55 3.91
CA ASN A 198 -7.06 8.44 5.06
C ASN A 198 -5.56 8.68 5.33
N GLY A 199 -4.77 8.76 4.25
CA GLY A 199 -3.32 8.99 4.23
C GLY A 199 -2.41 7.87 4.76
N TYR A 200 -2.95 6.67 5.00
CA TYR A 200 -2.17 5.47 5.32
C TYR A 200 -2.20 4.48 4.15
N LEU A 201 -1.08 3.81 3.90
CA LEU A 201 -0.93 2.80 2.86
C LEU A 201 -1.80 1.57 3.15
N THR A 202 -2.83 1.35 2.35
CA THR A 202 -3.76 0.20 2.50
C THR A 202 -3.51 -0.87 1.44
N LYS A 203 -2.90 -0.49 0.31
CA LYS A 203 -2.53 -1.41 -0.75
C LYS A 203 -1.28 -0.94 -1.48
N PHE A 204 -0.39 -1.86 -1.80
CA PHE A 204 0.69 -1.59 -2.75
C PHE A 204 0.92 -2.76 -3.68
N LYS A 205 1.43 -2.45 -4.87
CA LYS A 205 1.65 -3.41 -5.93
C LYS A 205 2.88 -3.01 -6.71
N PHE A 206 3.72 -3.98 -7.06
CA PHE A 206 4.91 -3.71 -7.86
C PHE A 206 5.30 -4.93 -8.67
N GLY A 207 5.95 -4.69 -9.80
CA GLY A 207 6.25 -5.74 -10.73
C GLY A 207 6.74 -5.24 -12.07
N THR A 208 6.76 -6.16 -13.01
CA THR A 208 7.24 -5.95 -14.38
C THR A 208 6.12 -6.25 -15.34
N LEU A 209 5.97 -5.44 -16.39
CA LEU A 209 5.11 -5.80 -17.50
C LEU A 209 5.97 -6.45 -18.58
N TYR A 210 5.71 -7.73 -18.87
CA TYR A 210 6.21 -8.36 -20.09
C TYR A 210 5.19 -8.09 -21.19
N GLN A 211 5.62 -7.45 -22.29
CA GLN A 211 4.84 -7.36 -23.52
C GLN A 211 4.98 -8.66 -24.33
#